data_AF-A0A7V9TC03-F1
#
_entry.id   AF-A0A7V9TC03-F1
#
_cell.length_a   1.000
_cell.length_b   1.000
_cell.length_c   1.000
_cell.angle_alpha   90.00
_cell.angle_beta   90.00
_cell.angle_gamma   90.00
#
_symmetry.space_group_name_H-M   'P 1'
#
loop_
_entity.id
_entity.type
_entity.pdbx_description
1 polymer ?
#
loop_
_entity_poly.entity_id
_entity_poly.type
_entity_poly.pdbx_seq_one_letter_code
_entity_poly.pdbx_strand_id
1 'polypeptide(L)'
;MLLNAASARAQGVIVPGECRRCPPISLPRPLPLPRALPIKSIKVDAKIAGQVATTHVEQVFRNDTDATLEGTYFFPIPETASITEFAIWDGDRRLVGEVRSREEARRIYDEIVRRQRDPGLLEYAGKNLFQASIFPIPPRSDKKLELTYTQVLKAETATVSYRYPLGTGQNLASIGTVSGRVEIEGREPLRNIYSPSHQIEVARGNSGSERMTRVSFESTSGREPQDFQLFYTLSKDDFGLTLLTHREPGKQGYFLLMLSPKDNLTEAEYAAKDVVF
;
A
#
# COMPACT_ATOMS: atom_id res chain seq x y z
N MET A 1 9.80 11.32 18.07
CA MET A 1 9.19 9.97 18.03
C MET A 1 9.01 9.71 16.56
N LEU A 2 9.79 8.82 15.93
CA LEU A 2 9.54 8.54 14.52
C LEU A 2 8.11 8.01 14.41
N LEU A 3 7.42 8.42 13.34
CA LEU A 3 6.09 8.01 12.89
C LEU A 3 5.97 6.48 12.73
N ASN A 4 6.16 5.74 13.81
CA ASN A 4 5.81 4.34 13.97
C ASN A 4 4.40 4.33 14.56
N ALA A 5 3.43 4.82 13.79
CA ALA A 5 2.18 4.09 13.78
C ALA A 5 2.54 2.68 13.32
N ALA A 6 2.06 1.64 14.02
CA ALA A 6 2.23 0.26 13.64
C ALA A 6 1.57 0.02 12.26
N SER A 7 2.28 0.44 11.21
CA SER A 7 1.88 0.21 9.83
C SER A 7 2.04 -1.27 9.58
N ALA A 8 1.02 -1.88 8.98
CA ALA A 8 1.17 -3.16 8.33
C ALA A 8 2.47 -3.13 7.50
N ARG A 9 3.33 -4.14 7.67
CA ARG A 9 4.64 -4.24 7.01
C ARG A 9 4.58 -5.12 5.76
N ALA A 10 3.40 -5.34 5.19
CA ALA A 10 3.26 -6.32 4.13
C ALA A 10 2.13 -6.01 3.17
N GLN A 11 2.24 -6.62 2.00
CA GLN A 11 1.32 -6.56 0.87
C GLN A 11 0.40 -7.79 0.91
N GLY A 12 -0.71 -7.74 0.18
CA GLY A 12 -1.61 -8.90 0.02
C GLY A 12 -0.95 -10.10 -0.65
N VAL A 13 -1.19 -11.31 -0.14
CA VAL A 13 -0.65 -12.56 -0.70
C VAL A 13 -1.76 -13.60 -0.88
N ILE A 14 -1.69 -14.41 -1.94
CA ILE A 14 -2.52 -15.61 -2.08
C ILE A 14 -1.65 -16.82 -1.78
N VAL A 15 -2.01 -17.56 -0.73
CA VAL A 15 -1.43 -18.86 -0.43
C VAL A 15 -2.29 -19.94 -1.11
N PRO A 16 -1.77 -20.67 -2.11
CA PRO A 16 -2.54 -21.70 -2.78
C PRO A 16 -2.72 -22.93 -1.87
N GLY A 17 -3.88 -23.56 -1.98
CA GLY A 17 -4.22 -24.84 -1.41
C GLY A 17 -4.68 -25.81 -2.49
N GLU A 18 -4.81 -27.08 -2.11
CA GLU A 18 -5.36 -28.09 -3.02
C GLU A 18 -6.82 -27.76 -3.33
N CYS A 19 -7.15 -27.67 -4.63
CA CYS A 19 -8.53 -27.52 -5.05
C CYS A 19 -9.29 -28.84 -4.84
N ARG A 20 -10.14 -28.89 -3.81
CA ARG A 20 -10.96 -30.08 -3.52
C ARG A 20 -12.21 -30.19 -4.39
N ARG A 21 -12.65 -29.07 -4.97
CA ARG A 21 -13.86 -28.95 -5.78
C ARG A 21 -13.59 -29.03 -7.29
N CYS A 22 -12.33 -29.13 -7.70
CA CYS A 22 -11.95 -29.21 -9.11
C CYS A 22 -12.05 -30.65 -9.63
N PRO A 23 -12.41 -30.85 -10.91
CA PRO A 23 -12.32 -32.15 -11.55
C PRO A 23 -10.91 -32.75 -11.39
N PRO A 24 -10.79 -34.07 -11.16
CA PRO A 24 -9.49 -34.71 -11.07
C PRO A 24 -8.73 -34.54 -12.39
N ILE A 25 -7.61 -33.83 -12.32
CA ILE A 25 -6.66 -33.71 -13.43
C ILE A 25 -5.84 -35.00 -13.50
N SER A 26 -5.40 -35.40 -14.68
CA SER A 26 -4.49 -36.55 -14.91
C SER A 26 -3.06 -36.32 -14.41
N LEU A 27 -2.85 -35.35 -13.52
CA LEU A 27 -1.54 -35.06 -12.91
C LEU A 27 -1.37 -35.89 -11.63
N PRO A 28 -0.17 -36.44 -11.39
CA PRO A 28 0.13 -37.14 -10.13
C PRO A 28 -0.02 -36.16 -8.95
N ARG A 29 -0.77 -36.57 -7.92
CA ARG A 29 -0.82 -35.87 -6.63
C ARG A 29 0.35 -36.35 -5.74
N PRO A 30 0.95 -35.48 -4.92
CA PRO A 30 0.58 -34.08 -4.69
C PRO A 30 1.16 -33.13 -5.76
N LEU A 31 0.37 -32.16 -6.20
CA LEU A 31 0.85 -31.07 -7.04
C LEU A 31 1.83 -30.20 -6.23
N PRO A 32 3.05 -29.92 -6.71
CA PRO A 32 3.93 -28.98 -6.05
C PRO A 32 3.32 -27.57 -6.15
N LEU A 33 2.82 -27.06 -5.04
CA LEU A 33 2.24 -25.71 -4.96
C LEU A 33 3.32 -24.69 -4.55
N PRO A 34 3.35 -23.49 -5.15
CA PRO A 34 4.22 -22.42 -4.68
C PRO A 34 3.78 -21.94 -3.29
N ARG A 35 4.68 -21.31 -2.54
CA ARG A 35 4.40 -20.77 -1.20
C ARG A 35 3.33 -19.67 -1.25
N ALA A 36 3.45 -18.78 -2.22
CA ALA A 36 2.44 -17.80 -2.59
C ALA A 36 2.41 -17.64 -4.11
N LEU A 37 1.28 -17.18 -4.64
CA LEU A 37 1.18 -16.84 -6.06
C LEU A 37 1.96 -15.55 -6.37
N PRO A 38 2.72 -15.49 -7.47
CA PRO A 38 3.37 -14.26 -7.92
C PRO A 38 2.35 -13.18 -8.23
N ILE A 39 2.74 -11.93 -7.99
CA ILE A 39 1.92 -10.74 -8.23
C ILE A 39 2.41 -10.10 -9.51
N LYS A 40 1.56 -10.06 -10.53
CA LYS A 40 1.87 -9.44 -11.83
C LYS A 40 1.85 -7.92 -11.73
N SER A 41 0.85 -7.36 -11.05
CA SER A 41 0.72 -5.93 -10.86
C SER A 41 -0.01 -5.56 -9.57
N ILE A 42 0.35 -4.40 -9.02
CA ILE A 42 -0.35 -3.73 -7.92
C ILE A 42 -0.64 -2.30 -8.36
N LYS A 43 -1.90 -1.89 -8.25
CA LYS A 43 -2.31 -0.51 -8.49
C LYS A 43 -2.98 0.04 -7.25
N VAL A 44 -2.49 1.18 -6.77
CA VAL A 44 -2.96 1.84 -5.54
C VAL A 44 -3.59 3.17 -5.88
N ASP A 45 -4.89 3.30 -5.69
CA ASP A 45 -5.62 4.56 -5.84
C ASP A 45 -6.11 5.01 -4.46
N ALA A 46 -5.51 6.05 -3.91
CA ALA A 46 -5.86 6.62 -2.61
C ALA A 46 -6.50 8.00 -2.75
N LYS A 47 -7.54 8.25 -1.96
CA LYS A 47 -8.17 9.56 -1.80
C LYS A 47 -8.09 9.98 -0.34
N ILE A 48 -7.46 11.11 -0.07
CA ILE A 48 -7.25 11.64 1.27
C ILE A 48 -8.04 12.93 1.39
N ALA A 49 -9.12 12.90 2.18
CA ALA A 49 -9.90 14.09 2.51
C ALA A 49 -9.63 14.49 3.96
N GLY A 50 -9.00 15.64 4.15
CA GLY A 50 -8.41 16.06 5.42
C GLY A 50 -7.32 15.09 5.88
N GLN A 51 -7.68 14.19 6.79
CA GLN A 51 -6.80 13.14 7.33
C GLN A 51 -7.42 11.75 7.23
N VAL A 52 -8.50 11.58 6.47
CA VAL A 52 -9.10 10.27 6.22
C VAL A 52 -8.67 9.81 4.84
N ALA A 53 -7.90 8.72 4.78
CA ALA A 53 -7.47 8.09 3.54
C ALA A 53 -8.39 6.92 3.21
N THR A 54 -8.99 6.95 2.03
CA THR A 54 -9.66 5.80 1.42
C THR A 54 -8.74 5.24 0.35
N THR A 55 -8.24 4.03 0.54
CA THR A 55 -7.30 3.37 -0.36
C THR A 55 -7.99 2.22 -1.06
N HIS A 56 -8.06 2.29 -2.38
CA HIS A 56 -8.45 1.21 -3.27
C HIS A 56 -7.19 0.55 -3.83
N VAL A 57 -7.13 -0.78 -3.74
CA VAL A 57 -5.99 -1.57 -4.17
C VAL A 57 -6.48 -2.61 -5.15
N GLU A 58 -5.94 -2.57 -6.36
CA GLU A 58 -6.11 -3.63 -7.37
C GLU A 58 -4.83 -4.47 -7.41
N GLN A 59 -5.00 -5.80 -7.39
CA GLN A 59 -3.89 -6.74 -7.40
C GLN A 59 -4.18 -7.85 -8.40
N VAL A 60 -3.22 -8.10 -9.29
CA VAL A 60 -3.32 -9.18 -10.28
C VAL A 60 -2.33 -10.27 -9.89
N PHE A 61 -2.85 -11.42 -9.47
CA PHE A 61 -2.06 -12.60 -9.16
C PHE A 61 -1.99 -13.52 -10.38
N ARG A 62 -0.88 -14.25 -10.52
CA ARG A 62 -0.68 -15.19 -11.62
C ARG A 62 -0.64 -16.62 -11.09
N ASN A 63 -1.43 -17.51 -11.70
CA ASN A 63 -1.29 -18.95 -11.50
C ASN A 63 -0.41 -19.52 -12.62
N ASP A 64 0.84 -19.80 -12.31
CA ASP A 64 1.78 -20.40 -13.25
C ASP A 64 1.71 -21.94 -13.30
N THR A 65 0.78 -22.56 -12.58
CA THR A 65 0.59 -24.02 -12.63
C THR A 65 -0.37 -24.42 -13.75
N ASP A 66 -0.34 -25.70 -14.11
CA ASP A 66 -1.26 -26.33 -15.07
C ASP A 66 -2.55 -26.84 -14.41
N ALA A 67 -2.77 -26.51 -13.14
CA ALA A 67 -3.93 -26.90 -12.36
C ALA A 67 -4.81 -25.70 -11.98
N THR A 68 -6.12 -25.93 -11.86
CA THR A 68 -6.99 -24.96 -11.18
C THR A 68 -6.72 -25.03 -9.68
N LEU A 69 -6.47 -23.88 -9.06
CA LEU A 69 -6.17 -23.77 -7.64
C LEU A 69 -7.34 -23.16 -6.86
N GLU A 70 -7.38 -23.50 -5.58
CA GLU A 70 -8.10 -22.75 -4.55
C GLU A 70 -7.03 -22.06 -3.69
N GLY A 71 -7.28 -20.84 -3.22
CA GLY A 71 -6.29 -20.10 -2.44
C GLY A 71 -6.93 -19.35 -1.30
N THR A 72 -6.11 -18.99 -0.30
CA THR A 72 -6.51 -18.05 0.75
C THR A 72 -5.74 -16.76 0.57
N TYR A 73 -6.46 -15.67 0.37
CA TYR A 73 -5.91 -14.33 0.31
C TYR A 73 -5.76 -13.76 1.72
N PHE A 74 -4.58 -13.22 2.00
CA PHE A 74 -4.26 -12.55 3.25
C PHE A 74 -3.79 -11.13 2.98
N PHE A 75 -4.38 -10.14 3.65
CA PHE A 75 -3.94 -8.75 3.56
C PHE A 75 -3.82 -8.14 4.95
N PRO A 76 -2.63 -7.68 5.38
CA PRO A 76 -2.46 -7.07 6.69
C PRO A 76 -3.04 -5.65 6.65
N ILE A 77 -3.99 -5.40 7.55
CA ILE A 77 -4.70 -4.13 7.66
C ILE A 77 -3.98 -3.29 8.71
N PRO A 78 -3.73 -1.99 8.47
CA PRO A 78 -3.28 -1.07 9.52
C PRO A 78 -4.24 -1.08 10.73
N GLU A 79 -3.73 -0.87 11.94
CA GLU A 79 -4.57 -0.94 13.16
C GLU A 79 -5.74 0.05 13.14
N THR A 80 -5.55 1.22 12.55
CA THR A 80 -6.56 2.28 12.42
C THR A 80 -7.43 2.13 11.18
N ALA A 81 -7.26 1.05 10.40
CA ALA A 81 -7.93 0.87 9.14
C ALA A 81 -9.16 -0.04 9.26
N SER A 82 -10.19 0.28 8.48
CA SER A 82 -11.42 -0.50 8.34
C SER A 82 -11.64 -0.86 6.88
N ILE A 83 -11.91 -2.14 6.60
CA ILE A 83 -12.23 -2.59 5.25
C ILE A 83 -13.65 -2.19 4.90
N THR A 84 -13.78 -1.55 3.75
CA THR A 84 -15.06 -1.11 3.19
C THR A 84 -15.58 -2.12 2.18
N GLU A 85 -14.69 -2.68 1.37
CA GLU A 85 -15.09 -3.55 0.26
C GLU A 85 -13.97 -4.52 -0.13
N PHE A 86 -14.35 -5.73 -0.53
CA PHE A 86 -13.46 -6.69 -1.18
C PHE A 86 -14.19 -7.36 -2.35
N ALA A 87 -13.52 -7.46 -3.49
CA ALA A 87 -14.06 -8.09 -4.68
C ALA A 87 -13.03 -8.95 -5.41
N ILE A 88 -13.54 -9.98 -6.07
CA ILE A 88 -12.80 -10.91 -6.92
C ILE A 88 -13.35 -10.77 -8.33
N TRP A 89 -12.46 -10.80 -9.32
CA TRP A 89 -12.88 -10.79 -10.72
C TRP A 89 -12.84 -12.20 -11.32
N ASP A 90 -13.86 -12.48 -12.15
CA ASP A 90 -13.97 -13.67 -12.97
C ASP A 90 -14.31 -13.25 -14.41
N GLY A 91 -13.27 -13.12 -15.25
CA GLY A 91 -13.36 -12.36 -16.49
C GLY A 91 -13.77 -10.91 -16.20
N ASP A 92 -14.86 -10.47 -16.84
CA ASP A 92 -15.42 -9.12 -16.66
C ASP A 92 -16.40 -9.01 -15.49
N ARG A 93 -16.68 -10.11 -14.79
CA ARG A 93 -17.63 -10.14 -13.69
C ARG A 93 -16.94 -9.84 -12.37
N ARG A 94 -17.37 -8.76 -11.72
CA ARG A 94 -16.96 -8.40 -10.35
C ARG A 94 -17.86 -9.08 -9.32
N LEU A 95 -17.26 -9.90 -8.47
CA LEU A 95 -17.94 -10.65 -7.42
C LEU A 95 -17.50 -10.14 -6.05
N VAL A 96 -18.42 -9.57 -5.28
CA VAL A 96 -18.14 -9.10 -3.91
C VAL A 96 -17.90 -10.31 -3.00
N GLY A 97 -16.76 -10.33 -2.33
CA GLY A 97 -16.38 -11.45 -1.47
C GLY A 97 -16.99 -11.37 -0.07
N GLU A 98 -17.16 -12.52 0.57
CA GLU A 98 -17.63 -12.61 1.95
C GLU A 98 -16.48 -12.29 2.92
N VAL A 99 -16.66 -11.27 3.75
CA VAL A 99 -15.70 -10.88 4.79
C VAL A 99 -15.88 -11.80 6.00
N ARG A 100 -14.83 -12.52 6.37
CA ARG A 100 -14.81 -13.33 7.60
C ARG A 100 -14.44 -12.48 8.82
N SER A 101 -14.87 -12.93 10.00
CA SER A 101 -14.49 -12.30 11.27
C SER A 101 -12.98 -12.36 11.49
N ARG A 102 -12.44 -11.44 12.28
CA ARG A 102 -11.01 -11.38 12.61
C ARG A 102 -10.53 -12.67 13.28
N GLU A 103 -11.34 -13.23 14.18
CA GLU A 103 -11.03 -14.45 14.93
C GLU A 103 -10.99 -15.69 14.02
N GLU A 104 -11.89 -15.75 13.03
CA GLU A 104 -11.89 -16.82 12.03
C GLU A 104 -10.70 -16.70 11.08
N ALA A 105 -10.41 -15.48 10.59
CA ALA A 105 -9.25 -15.21 9.76
C ALA A 105 -7.94 -15.62 10.44
N ARG A 106 -7.78 -15.31 11.73
CA ARG A 106 -6.59 -15.69 12.50
C ARG A 106 -6.42 -17.20 12.63
N ARG A 107 -7.51 -17.93 12.92
CA ARG A 107 -7.47 -19.40 13.07
C ARG A 107 -7.02 -20.10 11.79
N ILE A 108 -7.59 -19.72 10.64
CA ILE A 108 -7.26 -20.31 9.34
C ILE A 108 -5.81 -19.98 8.96
N TYR A 109 -5.38 -18.74 9.17
CA TYR A 109 -3.99 -18.34 8.99
C TYR A 109 -3.02 -19.20 9.83
N ASP A 110 -3.27 -19.33 11.14
CA ASP A 110 -2.41 -20.11 12.06
C ASP A 110 -2.33 -21.59 11.63
N GLU A 111 -3.42 -22.17 11.10
CA GLU A 111 -3.44 -23.53 10.54
C GLU A 111 -2.54 -23.65 9.30
N ILE A 112 -2.64 -22.71 8.37
CA ILE A 112 -1.82 -22.69 7.15
C ILE A 112 -0.33 -22.58 7.49
N VAL A 113 0.02 -21.68 8.42
CA VAL A 113 1.41 -21.50 8.88
C VAL A 113 1.93 -22.78 9.53
N ARG A 114 1.14 -23.43 10.39
CA ARG A 114 1.52 -24.72 11.01
C ARG A 114 1.76 -25.81 9.98
N ARG A 115 0.94 -25.86 8.92
CA ARG A 115 1.05 -26.87 7.86
C ARG A 115 2.23 -26.61 6.93
N GLN A 116 2.44 -25.37 6.50
CA GLN A 116 3.48 -25.01 5.54
C GLN A 116 4.85 -24.77 6.19
N ARG A 117 4.89 -24.49 7.50
CA ARG A 117 6.09 -24.14 8.27
C ARG A 117 6.91 -23.02 7.60
N ASP A 118 6.22 -22.06 7.01
CA ASP A 118 6.85 -20.98 6.24
C ASP A 118 7.23 -19.81 7.17
N PRO A 119 8.53 -19.51 7.37
CA PRO A 119 8.96 -18.39 8.18
C PRO A 119 8.52 -17.03 7.62
N GLY A 120 8.33 -16.89 6.31
CA GLY A 120 7.86 -15.63 5.72
C GLY A 120 6.40 -15.34 6.06
N LEU A 121 5.58 -16.38 6.22
CA LEU A 121 4.21 -16.20 6.68
C LEU A 121 4.22 -15.78 8.16
N LEU A 122 5.02 -16.40 9.04
CA LEU A 122 5.04 -16.09 10.49
C LEU A 122 5.12 -14.60 10.84
N GLU A 123 5.76 -13.77 10.01
CA GLU A 123 5.81 -12.31 10.17
C GLU A 123 4.44 -11.61 10.13
N TYR A 124 3.40 -12.25 9.59
CA TYR A 124 2.03 -11.76 9.61
C TYR A 124 1.31 -12.06 10.94
N ALA A 125 1.91 -12.91 11.78
CA ALA A 125 1.33 -13.28 13.08
C ALA A 125 1.21 -12.06 14.00
N GLY A 126 0.07 -11.94 14.69
CA GLY A 126 -0.21 -10.85 15.62
C GLY A 126 -0.71 -9.54 14.98
N LYS A 127 -0.80 -9.45 13.65
CA LYS A 127 -1.33 -8.27 12.94
C LYS A 127 -2.86 -8.34 12.78
N ASN A 128 -3.50 -7.18 12.56
CA ASN A 128 -4.86 -7.14 12.01
C ASN A 128 -4.81 -7.68 10.58
N LEU A 129 -5.48 -8.79 10.30
CA LEU A 129 -5.40 -9.48 9.02
C LEU A 129 -6.79 -9.62 8.42
N PHE A 130 -6.91 -9.24 7.15
CA PHE A 130 -8.04 -9.61 6.31
C PHE A 130 -7.81 -10.97 5.69
N GLN A 131 -8.88 -11.74 5.55
CA GLN A 131 -8.84 -13.01 4.86
C GLN A 131 -10.04 -13.18 3.92
N ALA A 132 -9.77 -13.71 2.73
CA ALA A 132 -10.80 -14.17 1.81
C ALA A 132 -10.40 -15.50 1.13
N SER A 133 -11.36 -16.38 0.91
CA SER A 133 -11.16 -17.58 0.08
C SER A 133 -11.29 -17.22 -1.40
N ILE A 134 -10.30 -17.61 -2.20
CA ILE A 134 -10.23 -17.31 -3.63
C ILE A 134 -10.40 -18.62 -4.41
N PHE A 135 -11.50 -18.72 -5.13
CA PHE A 135 -11.79 -19.86 -5.99
C PHE A 135 -12.74 -19.42 -7.14
N PRO A 136 -12.60 -19.98 -8.35
CA PRO A 136 -11.44 -20.72 -8.85
C PRO A 136 -10.29 -19.78 -9.25
N ILE A 137 -9.06 -20.32 -9.25
CA ILE A 137 -7.89 -19.70 -9.86
C ILE A 137 -7.46 -20.58 -11.05
N PRO A 138 -7.89 -20.28 -12.29
CA PRO A 138 -7.65 -21.15 -13.45
C PRO A 138 -6.15 -21.34 -13.76
N PRO A 139 -5.76 -22.44 -14.41
CA PRO A 139 -4.37 -22.69 -14.79
C PRO A 139 -3.87 -21.64 -15.78
N ARG A 140 -2.57 -21.30 -15.69
CA ARG A 140 -1.90 -20.34 -16.60
C ARG A 140 -2.66 -19.03 -16.79
N SER A 141 -3.38 -18.60 -15.77
CA SER A 141 -4.33 -17.48 -15.83
C SER A 141 -4.09 -16.47 -14.72
N ASP A 142 -4.63 -15.27 -14.93
CA ASP A 142 -4.53 -14.16 -13.99
C ASP A 142 -5.79 -14.12 -13.11
N LYS A 143 -5.62 -13.76 -11.84
CA LYS A 143 -6.72 -13.56 -10.89
C LYS A 143 -6.62 -12.16 -10.31
N LYS A 144 -7.56 -11.29 -10.70
CA LYS A 144 -7.65 -9.92 -10.22
C LYS A 144 -8.48 -9.85 -8.94
N LEU A 145 -7.95 -9.17 -7.93
CA LEU A 145 -8.59 -8.85 -6.66
C LEU A 145 -8.64 -7.34 -6.47
N GLU A 146 -9.67 -6.87 -5.79
CA GLU A 146 -9.84 -5.48 -5.36
C GLU A 146 -10.12 -5.43 -3.87
N LEU A 147 -9.46 -4.50 -3.17
CA LEU A 147 -9.67 -4.24 -1.75
C LEU A 147 -9.77 -2.73 -1.54
N THR A 148 -10.82 -2.29 -0.85
CA THR A 148 -10.98 -0.89 -0.42
C THR A 148 -10.98 -0.84 1.10
N TYR A 149 -10.13 0.00 1.68
CA TYR A 149 -10.11 0.28 3.11
C TYR A 149 -9.97 1.77 3.40
N THR A 150 -10.41 2.16 4.58
CA THR A 150 -10.29 3.54 5.08
C THR A 150 -9.38 3.56 6.29
N GLN A 151 -8.60 4.62 6.48
CA GLN A 151 -7.77 4.82 7.66
C GLN A 151 -7.67 6.30 8.03
N VAL A 152 -7.50 6.58 9.32
CA VAL A 152 -7.19 7.94 9.80
C VAL A 152 -5.66 8.12 9.86
N LEU A 153 -5.16 9.13 9.16
CA LEU A 153 -3.76 9.53 9.12
C LEU A 153 -3.44 10.46 10.29
N LYS A 154 -2.30 10.24 10.93
CA LYS A 154 -1.80 11.12 11.99
C LYS A 154 -1.06 12.31 11.36
N ALA A 155 -1.25 13.49 11.96
CA ALA A 155 -0.43 14.66 11.68
C ALA A 155 0.48 14.92 12.89
N GLU A 156 1.76 15.12 12.65
CA GLU A 156 2.72 15.57 13.65
C GLU A 156 3.32 16.89 13.17
N THR A 157 3.26 17.93 14.00
CA THR A 157 3.74 19.28 13.62
C THR A 157 3.26 19.73 12.23
N ALA A 158 1.96 19.55 11.97
CA ALA A 158 1.29 19.83 10.69
C ALA A 158 1.72 18.99 9.47
N THR A 159 2.69 18.07 9.62
CA THR A 159 3.05 17.10 8.58
C THR A 159 2.21 15.84 8.73
N VAL A 160 1.54 15.45 7.66
CA VAL A 160 0.80 14.19 7.54
C VAL A 160 1.66 13.17 6.78
N SER A 161 1.63 11.93 7.23
CA SER A 161 2.26 10.80 6.54
C SER A 161 1.24 9.79 6.06
N TYR A 162 1.29 9.44 4.78
CA TYR A 162 0.59 8.31 4.20
C TYR A 162 1.59 7.23 3.83
N ARG A 163 1.27 5.96 4.11
CA ARG A 163 2.10 4.81 3.76
C ARG A 163 1.25 3.70 3.15
N TYR A 164 1.72 3.13 2.06
CA TYR A 164 1.21 1.89 1.50
C TYR A 164 2.31 0.81 1.59
N PRO A 165 2.08 -0.30 2.30
CA PRO A 165 3.09 -1.33 2.46
C PRO A 165 3.17 -2.27 1.26
N LEU A 166 4.38 -2.43 0.71
CA LEU A 166 4.70 -3.37 -0.35
C LEU A 166 5.44 -4.62 0.15
N GLY A 167 5.76 -4.66 1.45
CA GLY A 167 6.35 -5.85 2.07
C GLY A 167 7.86 -5.92 1.93
N THR A 168 8.54 -4.78 2.00
CA THR A 168 10.00 -4.67 1.93
C THR A 168 10.68 -5.71 2.82
N GLY A 169 11.53 -6.54 2.21
CA GLY A 169 12.33 -7.58 2.89
C GLY A 169 11.62 -8.90 3.19
N GLN A 170 10.34 -9.08 2.84
CA GLN A 170 9.58 -10.30 3.18
C GLN A 170 9.48 -11.34 2.04
N ASN A 171 9.85 -10.98 0.81
CA ASN A 171 10.04 -11.84 -0.38
C ASN A 171 9.15 -13.10 -0.50
N LEU A 172 7.86 -12.99 -0.15
CA LEU A 172 6.91 -14.11 -0.17
C LEU A 172 6.43 -14.43 -1.60
N ALA A 173 6.35 -13.41 -2.44
CA ALA A 173 5.97 -13.51 -3.84
C ALA A 173 6.79 -12.48 -4.63
N SER A 174 7.14 -12.82 -5.87
CA SER A 174 7.66 -11.82 -6.79
C SER A 174 6.57 -10.81 -7.12
N ILE A 175 6.95 -9.54 -7.18
CA ILE A 175 6.08 -8.43 -7.54
C ILE A 175 6.56 -7.87 -8.87
N GLY A 176 5.67 -7.82 -9.85
CA GLY A 176 5.89 -7.20 -11.15
C GLY A 176 5.79 -5.68 -11.04
N THR A 177 4.80 -5.09 -11.72
CA THR A 177 4.66 -3.62 -11.75
C THR A 177 3.90 -3.10 -10.53
N VAL A 178 4.32 -1.93 -10.05
CA VAL A 178 3.59 -1.21 -9.01
C VAL A 178 3.40 0.22 -9.45
N SER A 179 2.16 0.69 -9.40
CA SER A 179 1.84 2.08 -9.67
C SER A 179 0.81 2.58 -8.67
N GLY A 180 0.72 3.90 -8.54
CA GLY A 180 -0.33 4.47 -7.72
C GLY A 180 -0.57 5.94 -7.96
N ARG A 181 -1.73 6.35 -7.47
CA ARG A 181 -2.23 7.72 -7.48
C ARG A 181 -2.77 8.04 -6.09
N VAL A 182 -2.39 9.20 -5.57
CA VAL A 182 -2.91 9.74 -4.32
C VAL A 182 -3.52 11.10 -4.60
N GLU A 183 -4.82 11.23 -4.42
CA GLU A 183 -5.52 12.53 -4.46
C GLU A 183 -5.66 13.04 -3.03
N ILE A 184 -5.19 14.27 -2.78
CA ILE A 184 -5.19 14.90 -1.47
C ILE A 184 -6.05 16.14 -1.52
N GLU A 185 -7.00 16.24 -0.60
CA GLU A 185 -7.82 17.41 -0.33
C GLU A 185 -7.61 17.84 1.13
N GLY A 186 -6.83 18.91 1.31
CA GLY A 186 -6.52 19.47 2.62
C GLY A 186 -7.59 20.48 3.10
N ARG A 187 -7.74 20.61 4.42
CA ARG A 187 -8.47 21.75 5.02
C ARG A 187 -7.69 23.06 4.91
N GLU A 188 -6.37 22.95 4.86
CA GLU A 188 -5.41 24.03 4.66
C GLU A 188 -4.61 23.78 3.38
N PRO A 189 -3.95 24.81 2.83
CA PRO A 189 -3.05 24.64 1.69
C PRO A 189 -2.01 23.54 1.95
N LEU A 190 -1.73 22.76 0.91
CA LEU A 190 -0.75 21.70 0.91
C LEU A 190 0.63 22.29 0.59
N ARG A 191 1.62 21.94 1.41
CA ARG A 191 3.04 22.32 1.28
C ARG A 191 3.92 21.08 1.42
N ASN A 192 5.20 21.18 1.03
CA ASN A 192 6.22 20.14 1.21
C ASN A 192 5.73 18.73 0.82
N ILE A 193 5.18 18.56 -0.39
CA ILE A 193 4.73 17.26 -0.86
C ILE A 193 5.94 16.50 -1.39
N TYR A 194 6.36 15.43 -0.71
CA TYR A 194 7.51 14.64 -1.14
C TYR A 194 7.36 13.17 -0.75
N SER A 195 8.09 12.31 -1.46
CA SER A 195 8.29 10.91 -1.08
C SER A 195 9.78 10.64 -0.91
N PRO A 196 10.23 10.12 0.25
CA PRO A 196 11.61 9.64 0.40
C PRO A 196 11.82 8.28 -0.26
N SER A 197 10.74 7.61 -0.67
CA SER A 197 10.76 6.22 -1.16
C SER A 197 10.60 6.11 -2.68
N HIS A 198 9.88 7.01 -3.32
CA HIS A 198 9.58 6.89 -4.75
C HIS A 198 9.79 8.23 -5.42
N GLN A 199 10.19 8.21 -6.69
CA GLN A 199 10.01 9.39 -7.52
C GLN A 199 8.52 9.61 -7.71
N ILE A 200 8.08 10.85 -7.54
CA ILE A 200 6.68 11.22 -7.64
C ILE A 200 6.50 12.36 -8.62
N GLU A 201 5.37 12.34 -9.32
CA GLU A 201 4.88 13.48 -10.08
C GLU A 201 3.76 14.14 -9.28
N VAL A 202 3.79 15.47 -9.19
CA VAL A 202 2.85 16.25 -8.38
C VAL A 202 2.09 17.21 -9.30
N ALA A 203 0.81 16.96 -9.49
CA ALA A 203 -0.10 17.79 -10.26
C ALA A 203 -1.07 18.52 -9.33
N ARG A 204 -0.92 19.85 -9.21
CA ARG A 204 -1.86 20.69 -8.45
C ARG A 204 -3.14 20.97 -9.27
N GLY A 205 -4.28 21.15 -8.60
CA GLY A 205 -5.56 21.37 -9.28
C GLY A 205 -5.61 22.65 -10.13
N ASN A 206 -6.21 22.55 -11.33
CA ASN A 206 -6.28 23.62 -12.35
C ASN A 206 -6.99 24.92 -11.89
N SER A 207 -7.67 24.92 -10.74
CA SER A 207 -8.46 26.07 -10.25
C SER A 207 -7.71 26.95 -9.24
N GLY A 208 -6.38 26.84 -9.14
CA GLY A 208 -5.59 27.59 -8.16
C GLY A 208 -5.83 27.18 -6.69
N SER A 209 -6.57 26.09 -6.47
CA SER A 209 -6.80 25.55 -5.13
C SER A 209 -5.54 24.85 -4.64
N GLU A 210 -4.79 25.53 -3.77
CA GLU A 210 -3.62 24.98 -3.10
C GLU A 210 -3.95 23.84 -2.12
N ARG A 211 -5.24 23.55 -1.93
CA ARG A 211 -5.76 22.49 -1.07
C ARG A 211 -5.90 21.16 -1.78
N MET A 212 -5.80 21.14 -3.12
CA MET A 212 -6.02 19.94 -3.92
C MET A 212 -4.79 19.61 -4.76
N THR A 213 -4.27 18.41 -4.55
CA THR A 213 -3.12 17.89 -5.30
C THR A 213 -3.31 16.43 -5.63
N ARG A 214 -2.85 16.03 -6.81
CA ARG A 214 -2.70 14.64 -7.21
C ARG A 214 -1.21 14.29 -7.27
N VAL A 215 -0.86 13.19 -6.63
CA VAL A 215 0.48 12.60 -6.66
C VAL A 215 0.41 11.28 -7.41
N SER A 216 1.30 11.05 -8.37
CA SER A 216 1.46 9.77 -9.06
C SER A 216 2.85 9.21 -8.86
N PHE A 217 2.95 7.88 -8.81
CA PHE A 217 4.22 7.17 -8.77
C PHE A 217 4.13 5.86 -9.55
N GLU A 218 5.28 5.41 -10.03
CA GLU A 218 5.46 4.10 -10.64
C GLU A 218 6.81 3.53 -10.17
N SER A 219 6.81 2.26 -9.76
CA SER A 219 8.04 1.60 -9.34
C SER A 219 8.87 1.23 -10.57
N THR A 220 10.17 1.50 -10.50
CA THR A 220 11.12 1.10 -11.53
C THR A 220 11.30 -0.42 -11.51
N SER A 221 11.14 -1.06 -12.66
CA SER A 221 11.39 -2.50 -12.84
C SER A 221 12.79 -2.91 -12.36
N GLY A 222 12.88 -4.01 -11.61
CA GLY A 222 14.17 -4.61 -11.19
C GLY A 222 14.73 -4.13 -9.86
N ARG A 223 14.03 -3.24 -9.13
CA ARG A 223 14.35 -2.92 -7.72
C ARG A 223 13.45 -3.72 -6.78
N GLU A 224 13.97 -4.05 -5.59
CA GLU A 224 13.15 -4.67 -4.56
C GLU A 224 11.98 -3.76 -4.18
N PRO A 225 10.76 -4.32 -3.97
CA PRO A 225 9.60 -3.54 -3.57
C PRO A 225 9.85 -2.87 -2.21
N GLN A 226 10.00 -1.55 -2.23
CA GLN A 226 10.06 -0.73 -1.02
C GLN A 226 8.70 -0.11 -0.74
N ASP A 227 8.29 0.01 0.52
CA ASP A 227 7.02 0.62 0.88
C ASP A 227 6.90 2.05 0.31
N PHE A 228 5.72 2.39 -0.21
CA PHE A 228 5.45 3.76 -0.65
C PHE A 228 5.13 4.64 0.55
N GLN A 229 5.85 5.75 0.68
CA GLN A 229 5.67 6.74 1.73
C GLN A 229 5.48 8.13 1.11
N LEU A 230 4.46 8.85 1.55
CA LEU A 230 4.14 10.19 1.11
C LEU A 230 3.99 11.11 2.31
N PHE A 231 4.68 12.25 2.27
CA PHE A 231 4.60 13.29 3.28
C PHE A 231 4.09 14.57 2.64
N TYR A 232 3.26 15.28 3.38
CA TYR A 232 2.79 16.62 3.03
C TYR A 232 2.48 17.41 4.29
N THR A 233 2.62 18.73 4.22
CA THR A 233 2.34 19.65 5.32
C THR A 233 1.05 20.43 5.03
N LEU A 234 0.23 20.63 6.06
CA LEU A 234 -0.96 21.47 6.05
C LEU A 234 -0.62 22.82 6.68
N SER A 235 -0.47 23.89 5.90
CA SER A 235 -0.13 25.21 6.42
C SER A 235 -0.77 26.34 5.63
N LYS A 236 -1.14 27.42 6.32
CA LYS A 236 -1.54 28.70 5.69
C LYS A 236 -0.34 29.57 5.32
N ASP A 237 0.82 29.29 5.92
CA ASP A 237 2.01 30.07 5.67
C ASP A 237 2.52 29.83 4.24
N ASP A 238 3.25 30.82 3.74
CA ASP A 238 3.90 30.81 2.43
C ASP A 238 5.10 29.86 2.36
N PHE A 239 5.35 29.09 3.43
CA PHE A 239 6.33 28.04 3.46
C PHE A 239 5.77 26.83 4.22
N GLY A 240 6.18 25.64 3.82
CA GLY A 240 6.00 24.44 4.63
C GLY A 240 7.24 24.19 5.48
N LEU A 241 7.02 23.82 6.73
CA LEU A 241 8.03 23.31 7.63
C LEU A 241 7.71 21.85 7.98
N THR A 242 8.70 20.97 7.90
CA THR A 242 8.60 19.59 8.38
C THR A 242 9.77 19.34 9.32
N LEU A 243 9.47 18.94 10.57
CA LEU A 243 10.48 18.58 11.57
C LEU A 243 10.25 17.14 12.01
N LEU A 244 11.15 16.24 11.63
CA LEU A 244 11.14 14.85 12.09
C LEU A 244 12.24 14.67 13.14
N THR A 245 11.91 14.06 14.28
CA THR A 245 12.87 13.82 15.37
C THR A 245 12.94 12.34 15.74
N HIS A 246 14.16 11.82 15.87
CA HIS A 246 14.40 10.45 16.31
C HIS A 246 15.43 10.40 17.44
N ARG A 247 15.20 9.49 18.38
CA ARG A 247 16.16 9.18 19.43
C ARG A 247 15.96 7.74 19.89
N GLU A 248 17.03 6.95 19.82
CA GLU A 248 17.06 5.62 20.46
C GLU A 248 17.43 5.77 21.95
N PRO A 249 16.89 4.93 22.84
CA PRO A 249 17.29 4.90 24.24
C PRO A 249 18.82 4.75 24.37
N GLY A 250 19.46 5.61 25.15
CA GLY A 250 20.91 5.58 25.36
C GLY A 250 21.77 6.17 24.23
N LYS A 251 21.18 6.68 23.13
CA LYS A 251 21.92 7.34 22.05
C LYS A 251 21.56 8.84 21.91
N GLN A 252 22.43 9.59 21.24
CA GLN A 252 22.13 10.97 20.83
C GLN A 252 21.00 10.96 19.80
N GLY A 253 20.09 11.92 19.93
CA GLY A 253 18.98 12.08 18.97
C GLY A 253 19.44 12.82 17.72
N TYR A 254 18.71 12.62 16.63
CA TYR A 254 18.87 13.34 15.38
C TYR A 254 17.52 13.90 14.91
N PHE A 255 17.57 14.92 14.05
CA PHE A 255 16.39 15.50 13.45
C PHE A 255 16.62 15.80 11.96
N LEU A 256 15.53 15.85 11.21
CA LEU A 256 15.46 16.37 9.85
C LEU A 256 14.53 17.58 9.86
N LEU A 257 15.04 18.73 9.44
CA LEU A 257 14.24 19.93 9.21
C LEU A 257 14.20 20.21 7.71
N MET A 258 13.00 20.27 7.15
CA MET A 258 12.79 20.75 5.77
C MET A 258 11.96 22.01 5.82
N LEU A 259 12.45 23.02 5.11
CA LEU A 259 11.77 24.28 4.86
C LEU A 259 11.60 24.40 3.35
N SER A 260 10.37 24.50 2.86
CA SER A 260 10.13 24.74 1.43
C SER A 260 9.20 25.93 1.26
N PRO A 261 9.61 26.96 0.52
CA PRO A 261 8.73 28.09 0.19
C PRO A 261 7.57 27.63 -0.71
N LYS A 262 6.55 28.48 -0.88
CA LYS A 262 5.47 28.24 -1.83
C LYS A 262 6.00 28.24 -3.26
N ASP A 263 5.51 27.30 -4.07
CA ASP A 263 5.94 27.15 -5.47
C ASP A 263 5.46 28.30 -6.37
N ASN A 264 4.36 28.97 -6.00
CA ASN A 264 3.79 30.09 -6.75
C ASN A 264 4.09 31.41 -6.03
N LEU A 265 5.22 32.03 -6.39
CA LEU A 265 5.49 33.42 -6.07
C LEU A 265 4.81 34.29 -7.13
N THR A 266 4.01 35.26 -6.71
CA THR A 266 3.50 36.30 -7.62
C THR A 266 4.63 37.20 -8.07
N GLU A 267 4.51 37.88 -9.22
CA GLU A 267 5.60 38.75 -9.71
C GLU A 267 5.99 39.85 -8.71
N ALA A 268 5.06 40.27 -7.85
CA ALA A 268 5.27 41.23 -6.77
C ALA A 268 6.14 40.69 -5.60
N GLU A 269 6.33 39.38 -5.51
CA GLU A 269 7.11 38.70 -4.46
C GLU A 269 8.53 38.37 -4.91
N TYR A 270 8.89 38.64 -6.17
CA TYR A 270 10.29 38.58 -6.60
C TYR A 270 11.05 39.76 -6.02
N ALA A 271 11.92 39.48 -5.05
CA ALA A 271 12.95 40.44 -4.67
C ALA A 271 13.85 40.71 -5.88
N ALA A 272 13.84 41.94 -6.37
CA ALA A 272 14.77 42.37 -7.41
C ALA A 272 16.21 42.12 -6.93
N LYS A 273 17.02 41.49 -7.79
CA LYS A 273 18.44 41.27 -7.53
C LYS A 273 19.24 42.19 -8.43
N ASP A 274 20.07 43.02 -7.83
CA ASP A 274 21.11 43.72 -8.56
C ASP A 274 22.22 42.71 -8.87
N VAL A 275 22.34 42.33 -10.15
CA VAL A 275 23.41 41.46 -10.65
C VAL A 275 24.40 42.33 -11.38
N VAL A 276 25.61 42.48 -10.83
CA VAL A 276 26.73 43.17 -11.47
C VAL A 276 27.62 42.10 -12.11
N PHE A 277 27.92 42.28 -13.40
CA PHE A 277 28.80 41.41 -14.18
C PHE A 277 30.21 41.98 -14.28
#